data_AF-A0A7K5NR37-F1
#
_entry.id   AF-A0A7K5NR37-F1
#
_cell.length_a   1.000
_cell.length_b   1.000
_cell.length_c   1.000
_cell.angle_alpha   90.00
_cell.angle_beta   90.00
_cell.angle_gamma   90.00
#
_symmetry.space_group_name_H-M   'P 1'
#
loop_
_entity.id
_entity.type
_entity.pdbx_description
1 polymer ?
#
loop_
_entity_poly.entity_id
_entity_poly.type
_entity_poly.pdbx_seq_one_letter_code
_entity_poly.pdbx_strand_id
1 'polypeptide(L)'
;MAFWTQLGLLLWKNFTYRRRQTFQLLIEVAWPLFIFFILISVRLSYPPYEQHECHFPNKAMPSAGTLPWIQGIICNANNPCFRYPTPGESPGIVGNFNASIVSRLFSDAKRLLLYSQQDTSIKDVQKVLGKLRKFGNSSGSDLKLRDFLVDNETFSDFLHHNVSMPSSAVEELLDAEVNLQQV
;
A
#
# COMPACT_ATOMS: atom_id res chain seq x y z
N MET A 1 32.57 -15.04 81.45
CA MET A 1 33.71 -14.20 80.98
C MET A 1 34.80 -14.99 80.26
N ALA A 2 35.01 -16.28 80.55
CA ALA A 2 36.07 -17.10 79.94
C ALA A 2 35.89 -17.45 78.44
N PHE A 3 34.67 -17.43 77.91
CA PHE A 3 34.40 -17.77 76.50
C PHE A 3 35.03 -16.76 75.53
N TRP A 4 34.88 -15.45 75.81
CA TRP A 4 35.42 -14.39 74.97
C TRP A 4 36.95 -14.37 74.95
N THR A 5 37.60 -14.69 76.08
CA THR A 5 39.05 -14.77 76.15
C THR A 5 39.59 -15.98 75.39
N GLN A 6 38.92 -17.14 75.46
CA GLN A 6 39.25 -18.30 74.61
C GLN A 6 39.03 -18.02 73.12
N LEU A 7 37.92 -17.39 72.74
CA LEU A 7 37.62 -17.03 71.35
C LEU A 7 38.67 -16.07 70.77
N GLY A 8 39.05 -15.04 71.53
CA GLY A 8 40.08 -14.08 71.14
C GLY A 8 41.44 -14.75 70.90
N LEU A 9 41.83 -15.69 71.78
CA LEU A 9 43.08 -16.43 71.63
C LEU A 9 43.08 -17.36 70.41
N LEU A 10 41.91 -17.95 70.09
CA LEU A 10 41.70 -18.79 68.91
C LEU A 10 41.76 -17.97 67.61
N LEU A 11 41.14 -16.79 67.57
CA LEU A 11 41.24 -15.85 66.43
C LEU A 11 42.66 -15.32 66.27
N TRP A 12 43.33 -14.95 67.36
CA TRP A 12 44.73 -14.50 67.35
C TRP A 12 45.66 -15.58 66.80
N LYS A 13 45.47 -16.83 67.22
CA LYS A 13 46.20 -17.97 66.65
C LYS A 13 45.99 -18.04 65.13
N ASN A 14 44.75 -18.07 64.65
CA ASN A 14 44.44 -18.15 63.23
C ASN A 14 45.00 -16.97 62.41
N PHE A 15 44.90 -15.75 62.95
CA PHE A 15 45.45 -14.55 62.33
C PHE A 15 46.97 -14.60 62.26
N THR A 16 47.63 -15.01 63.34
CA THR A 16 49.11 -15.12 63.38
C THR A 16 49.61 -16.18 62.41
N TYR A 17 48.88 -17.30 62.24
CA TYR A 17 49.19 -18.31 61.23
C TYR A 17 49.14 -17.71 59.81
N ARG A 18 48.07 -16.99 59.45
CA ARG A 18 47.97 -16.32 58.14
C ARG A 18 49.00 -15.21 57.96
N ARG A 19 49.34 -14.45 59.00
CA ARG A 19 50.36 -13.38 58.97
C ARG A 19 51.77 -13.93 58.75
N ARG A 20 52.08 -15.12 59.28
CA ARG A 20 53.38 -15.78 59.08
C ARG A 20 53.51 -16.38 57.67
N GLN A 21 52.40 -16.65 56.99
CA GLN A 21 52.37 -17.20 55.64
C GLN A 21 51.97 -16.15 54.59
N THR A 22 52.81 -15.12 54.45
CA THR A 22 52.57 -13.95 53.61
C THR A 22 52.26 -14.27 52.15
N PHE A 23 52.94 -15.26 51.56
CA PHE A 23 52.70 -15.69 50.17
C PHE A 23 51.28 -16.26 49.96
N GLN A 24 50.80 -17.10 50.87
CA GLN A 24 49.45 -17.67 50.75
C GLN A 24 48.38 -16.58 50.90
N LEU A 25 48.57 -15.64 51.83
CA LEU A 25 47.67 -14.51 52.03
C LEU A 25 47.63 -13.58 50.79
N LEU A 26 48.78 -13.31 50.17
CA LEU A 26 48.84 -12.51 48.95
C LEU A 26 48.10 -13.18 47.78
N ILE A 27 48.30 -14.49 47.59
CA ILE A 27 47.60 -15.24 46.53
C ILE A 27 46.09 -15.26 46.81
N GLU A 28 45.68 -15.48 48.06
CA GLU A 28 44.26 -15.51 48.44
C GLU A 28 43.54 -14.18 48.20
N VAL A 29 44.23 -13.05 48.36
CA VAL A 29 43.68 -11.71 48.08
C VAL A 29 43.80 -11.35 46.58
N ALA A 30 44.91 -11.68 45.93
CA ALA A 30 45.15 -11.36 44.52
C ALA A 30 44.29 -12.21 43.57
N TRP A 31 44.00 -13.45 43.93
CA TRP A 31 43.19 -14.37 43.12
C TRP A 31 41.80 -13.82 42.77
N PRO A 32 40.94 -13.40 43.73
CA PRO A 32 39.64 -12.83 43.39
C PRO A 32 39.78 -11.51 42.61
N LEU A 33 40.76 -10.66 42.92
CA LEU A 33 41.02 -9.43 42.19
C LEU A 33 41.35 -9.70 40.72
N PHE A 34 42.17 -10.72 40.45
CA PHE A 34 42.52 -11.14 39.09
C PHE A 34 41.30 -11.64 38.31
N ILE A 35 40.44 -12.44 38.95
CA ILE A 35 39.19 -12.91 38.34
C ILE A 35 38.27 -11.72 38.00
N PHE A 36 38.09 -10.76 38.92
CA PHE A 36 37.30 -9.56 38.64
C PHE A 36 37.90 -8.72 37.52
N PHE A 37 39.23 -8.63 37.44
CA PHE A 37 39.91 -7.89 36.37
C PHE A 37 39.66 -8.51 34.98
N ILE A 38 39.62 -9.84 34.91
CA ILE A 38 39.23 -10.54 33.67
C ILE A 38 37.77 -10.27 33.34
N LEU A 39 36.87 -10.38 34.32
CA LEU A 39 35.44 -10.16 34.11
C LEU A 39 35.13 -8.74 33.63
N ILE A 40 35.75 -7.71 34.22
CA ILE A 40 35.57 -6.34 33.77
C ILE A 40 36.17 -6.12 32.38
N SER A 41 37.31 -6.74 32.06
CA SER A 41 37.90 -6.67 30.72
C SER A 41 36.96 -7.25 29.67
N VAL A 42 36.38 -8.43 29.93
CA VAL A 42 35.36 -9.04 29.07
C VAL A 42 34.14 -8.12 28.96
N ARG A 43 33.68 -7.54 30.07
CA ARG A 43 32.54 -6.61 30.05
C ARG A 43 32.81 -5.36 29.22
N LEU A 44 34.03 -4.83 29.24
CA LEU A 44 34.42 -3.68 28.42
C LEU A 44 34.54 -4.02 26.94
N SER A 45 34.89 -5.27 26.59
CA SER A 45 34.90 -5.74 25.20
C SER A 45 33.50 -5.90 24.61
N TYR A 46 32.48 -6.14 25.43
CA TYR A 46 31.08 -6.30 25.02
C TYR A 46 30.20 -5.20 25.63
N PRO A 47 30.24 -3.97 25.10
CA PRO A 47 29.34 -2.91 25.54
C PRO A 47 27.87 -3.32 25.31
N PRO A 48 26.93 -2.80 26.12
CA PRO A 48 25.51 -3.07 25.92
C PRO A 48 25.06 -2.56 24.54
N TYR A 49 24.26 -3.37 23.84
CA TYR A 49 23.64 -2.97 22.59
C TYR A 49 22.30 -2.29 22.91
N GLU A 50 22.24 -0.98 22.71
CA GLU A 50 21.01 -0.20 22.88
C GLU A 50 20.11 -0.38 21.65
N GLN A 51 18.89 -0.88 21.85
CA GLN A 51 17.84 -0.93 20.84
C GLN A 51 16.78 0.11 21.19
N HIS A 52 16.28 0.83 20.18
CA HIS A 52 15.09 1.65 20.35
C HIS A 52 13.83 0.79 20.46
N GLU A 53 12.74 1.39 20.94
CA GLU A 53 11.42 0.79 20.86
C GLU A 53 11.11 0.44 19.40
N CYS A 54 10.96 -0.85 19.14
CA CYS A 54 10.98 -1.42 17.81
C CYS A 54 9.56 -1.75 17.35
N HIS A 55 9.10 -1.02 16.33
CA HIS A 55 7.81 -1.23 15.70
C HIS A 55 7.97 -1.99 14.39
N PHE A 56 7.10 -2.96 14.15
CA PHE A 56 7.15 -3.82 12.98
C PHE A 56 5.93 -3.60 12.09
N PRO A 57 6.13 -3.50 10.76
CA PRO A 57 5.01 -3.43 9.85
C PRO A 57 4.26 -4.77 9.83
N ASN A 58 2.94 -4.71 9.69
CA ASN A 58 2.11 -5.90 9.59
C ASN A 58 2.36 -6.67 8.28
N LYS A 59 2.34 -8.01 8.37
CA LYS A 59 2.44 -8.90 7.20
C LYS A 59 1.08 -9.49 6.89
N ALA A 60 0.57 -9.20 5.70
CA ALA A 60 -0.67 -9.77 5.21
C ALA A 60 -0.47 -11.26 4.88
N MET A 61 -1.43 -12.10 5.29
CA MET A 61 -1.54 -13.47 4.82
C MET A 61 -2.23 -13.50 3.45
N PRO A 62 -2.08 -14.59 2.66
CA PRO A 62 -2.75 -14.73 1.37
C PRO A 62 -4.28 -14.54 1.44
N SER A 63 -4.90 -14.85 2.58
CA SER A 63 -6.33 -14.66 2.83
C SER A 63 -6.80 -13.20 2.83
N ALA A 64 -5.91 -12.25 3.11
CA ALA A 64 -6.20 -10.82 3.06
C ALA A 64 -6.12 -10.24 1.63
N GLY A 65 -5.66 -11.05 0.66
CA GLY A 65 -5.47 -10.68 -0.74
C GLY A 65 -4.05 -10.99 -1.23
N THR A 66 -3.92 -11.38 -2.49
CA THR A 66 -2.63 -11.74 -3.10
C THR A 66 -1.71 -10.54 -3.26
N LEU A 67 -2.24 -9.37 -3.61
CA LEU A 67 -1.48 -8.12 -3.77
C LEU A 67 -0.84 -7.64 -2.45
N PRO A 68 -1.59 -7.44 -1.34
CA PRO A 68 -0.99 -7.06 -0.07
C PRO A 68 -0.04 -8.14 0.49
N TRP A 69 -0.30 -9.42 0.22
CA TRP A 69 0.60 -10.52 0.60
C TRP A 69 1.95 -10.43 -0.12
N ILE A 70 1.96 -10.29 -1.45
CA ILE A 70 3.19 -10.16 -2.24
C ILE A 70 3.95 -8.88 -1.86
N GLN A 71 3.24 -7.76 -1.67
CA GLN A 71 3.84 -6.51 -1.20
C GLN A 71 4.50 -6.69 0.18
N GLY A 72 3.87 -7.42 1.09
CA GLY A 72 4.45 -7.76 2.39
C GLY A 72 5.73 -8.59 2.29
N ILE A 73 5.81 -9.54 1.35
CA ILE A 73 7.02 -10.34 1.11
C ILE A 73 8.15 -9.47 0.55
N ILE A 74 7.86 -8.67 -0.48
CA ILE A 74 8.89 -7.91 -1.20
C ILE A 74 9.37 -6.71 -0.38
N CYS A 75 8.45 -5.93 0.22
CA CYS A 75 8.80 -4.70 0.91
C CYS A 75 9.33 -4.93 2.34
N ASN A 76 8.86 -5.98 3.03
CA ASN A 76 9.19 -6.22 4.44
C ASN A 76 9.99 -7.53 4.65
N ALA A 77 10.81 -7.95 3.68
CA ALA A 77 11.63 -9.17 3.78
C ALA A 77 12.62 -9.12 4.95
N ASN A 78 13.30 -7.98 5.11
CA ASN A 78 14.38 -7.81 6.10
C ASN A 78 13.87 -7.43 7.51
N ASN A 79 12.55 -7.38 7.73
CA ASN A 79 11.93 -6.93 8.98
C ASN A 79 12.59 -5.66 9.56
N PRO A 80 12.56 -4.52 8.83
CA PRO A 80 13.13 -3.28 9.35
C PRO A 80 12.42 -2.87 10.65
N CYS A 81 13.24 -2.43 11.61
CA CYS A 81 12.79 -1.99 12.93
C CYS A 81 12.57 -0.48 12.93
N PHE A 82 11.31 -0.04 13.03
CA PHE A 82 10.96 1.39 13.05
C PHE A 82 10.97 1.93 14.48
N ARG A 83 11.40 3.19 14.64
CA ARG A 83 11.40 3.93 15.93
C ARG A 83 10.00 4.35 16.40
N TYR A 84 9.04 4.40 15.48
CA TYR A 84 7.71 4.93 15.72
C TYR A 84 6.67 3.93 15.20
N PRO A 85 5.46 3.89 15.80
CA PRO A 85 4.42 2.97 15.41
C PRO A 85 4.06 3.13 13.94
N THR A 86 3.99 2.00 13.24
CA THR A 86 3.56 2.01 11.84
C THR A 86 2.05 2.16 11.75
N PRO A 87 1.49 2.74 10.67
CA PRO A 87 0.05 2.91 10.50
C PRO A 87 -0.76 1.63 10.70
N GLY A 88 -0.20 0.44 10.39
CA GLY A 88 -0.83 -0.86 10.62
C GLY A 88 -0.91 -1.32 12.08
N GLU A 89 -0.24 -0.66 13.02
CA GLU A 89 -0.39 -0.92 14.47
C GLU A 89 -1.52 -0.09 15.10
N SER A 90 -1.99 0.95 14.40
CA SER A 90 -3.07 1.81 14.86
C SER A 90 -4.43 1.09 14.77
N PRO A 91 -5.32 1.25 15.78
CA PRO A 91 -6.64 0.63 15.73
C PRO A 91 -7.45 1.16 14.54
N GLY A 92 -8.04 0.23 13.77
CA GLY A 92 -8.90 0.56 12.63
C GLY A 92 -8.18 0.75 11.29
N ILE A 93 -6.84 0.72 11.25
CA ILE A 93 -6.07 0.80 10.00
C ILE A 93 -5.27 -0.50 9.81
N VAL A 94 -5.52 -1.20 8.70
CA VAL A 94 -4.89 -2.51 8.41
C VAL A 94 -3.85 -2.46 7.29
N GLY A 95 -3.74 -1.34 6.58
CA GLY A 95 -2.92 -1.23 5.37
C GLY A 95 -1.74 -0.27 5.53
N ASN A 96 -0.51 -0.78 5.42
CA ASN A 96 0.70 0.04 5.36
C ASN A 96 1.07 0.52 3.94
N PHE A 97 0.39 -0.01 2.90
CA PHE A 97 0.80 0.14 1.50
C PHE A 97 -0.06 1.10 0.66
N ASN A 98 -0.96 1.89 1.27
CA ASN A 98 -1.84 2.81 0.54
C ASN A 98 -1.08 3.90 -0.27
N ALA A 99 0.16 4.20 0.12
CA ALA A 99 1.02 5.12 -0.61
C ALA A 99 1.81 4.46 -1.76
N SER A 100 1.75 3.13 -1.91
CA SER A 100 2.49 2.43 -2.95
C SER A 100 1.92 2.70 -4.34
N ILE A 101 2.78 2.97 -5.32
CA ILE A 101 2.40 3.20 -6.73
C ILE A 101 1.61 2.00 -7.27
N VAL A 102 1.99 0.78 -6.90
CA VAL A 102 1.31 -0.46 -7.31
C VAL A 102 -0.13 -0.51 -6.81
N SER A 103 -0.39 -0.13 -5.56
CA SER A 103 -1.76 -0.07 -5.02
C SER A 103 -2.62 0.99 -5.72
N ARG A 104 -2.03 2.14 -6.06
CA ARG A 104 -2.70 3.23 -6.79
C ARG A 104 -3.03 2.79 -8.21
N LEU A 105 -2.06 2.22 -8.92
CA LEU A 105 -2.24 1.68 -10.27
C LEU A 105 -3.35 0.63 -10.32
N PHE A 106 -3.38 -0.29 -9.36
CA PHE A 106 -4.45 -1.29 -9.27
C PHE A 106 -5.82 -0.66 -9.02
N SER A 107 -5.88 0.38 -8.17
CA SER A 107 -7.12 1.11 -7.88
C SER A 107 -7.62 1.88 -9.12
N ASP A 108 -6.71 2.53 -9.85
CA ASP A 108 -7.01 3.26 -11.09
C ASP A 108 -7.44 2.30 -12.20
N ALA A 109 -6.76 1.16 -12.36
CA ALA A 109 -7.15 0.11 -13.29
C ALA A 109 -8.56 -0.42 -12.97
N LYS A 110 -8.85 -0.70 -11.70
CA LYS A 110 -10.19 -1.10 -11.26
C LYS A 110 -11.22 -0.01 -11.55
N ARG A 111 -10.90 1.26 -11.31
CA ARG A 111 -11.79 2.39 -11.57
C ARG A 111 -12.09 2.54 -13.06
N LEU A 112 -11.08 2.43 -13.92
CA LEU A 112 -11.23 2.47 -15.37
C LEU A 112 -12.04 1.30 -15.90
N LEU A 113 -11.83 0.09 -15.36
CA LEU A 113 -12.62 -1.09 -15.73
C LEU A 113 -14.10 -0.95 -15.34
N LEU A 114 -14.37 -0.47 -14.13
CA LEU A 114 -15.74 -0.23 -13.67
C LEU A 114 -16.43 0.87 -14.47
N TYR A 115 -15.70 1.93 -14.83
CA TYR A 115 -16.21 2.98 -15.69
C TYR A 115 -16.50 2.46 -17.10
N SER A 116 -15.54 1.74 -17.71
CA SER A 116 -15.66 1.14 -19.04
C SER A 116 -16.83 0.14 -19.16
N GLN A 117 -17.13 -0.62 -18.09
CA GLN A 117 -18.25 -1.56 -18.10
C GLN A 117 -19.62 -0.85 -18.18
N GLN A 118 -19.75 0.33 -17.57
CA GLN A 118 -20.98 1.11 -17.58
C GLN A 118 -21.08 2.04 -18.80
N ASP A 119 -19.96 2.37 -19.43
CA ASP A 119 -19.92 3.37 -20.47
C ASP A 119 -20.38 2.83 -21.84
N THR A 120 -21.51 3.32 -22.32
CA THR A 120 -21.98 3.10 -23.70
C THR A 120 -21.26 3.99 -24.71
N SER A 121 -20.43 4.94 -24.25
CA SER A 121 -19.78 5.94 -25.10
C SER A 121 -18.97 5.34 -26.25
N ILE A 122 -18.31 4.18 -26.08
CA ILE A 122 -17.62 3.52 -27.21
C ILE A 122 -18.60 3.07 -28.30
N LYS A 123 -19.79 2.60 -27.93
CA LYS A 123 -20.84 2.24 -28.89
C LYS A 123 -21.42 3.49 -29.55
N ASP A 124 -21.58 4.57 -28.80
CA ASP A 124 -22.09 5.84 -29.32
C ASP A 124 -21.08 6.49 -30.30
N VAL A 125 -19.78 6.43 -29.97
CA VAL A 125 -18.70 6.86 -30.88
C VAL A 125 -18.67 5.99 -32.14
N GLN A 126 -18.85 4.68 -32.03
CA GLN A 126 -18.97 3.81 -33.22
C GLN A 126 -20.21 4.15 -34.06
N LYS A 127 -21.34 4.48 -33.44
CA LYS A 127 -22.57 4.89 -34.13
C LYS A 127 -22.38 6.22 -34.87
N VAL A 128 -21.75 7.20 -34.22
CA VAL A 128 -21.42 8.51 -34.81
C VAL A 128 -20.40 8.37 -35.92
N LEU A 129 -19.33 7.59 -35.71
CA LEU A 129 -18.31 7.33 -36.72
C LEU A 129 -18.89 6.57 -37.93
N GLY A 130 -19.83 5.65 -37.71
CA GLY A 130 -20.58 4.98 -38.77
C GLY A 130 -21.40 5.97 -39.60
N LYS A 131 -22.13 6.89 -38.94
CA LYS A 131 -22.88 7.97 -39.62
C LYS A 131 -21.96 8.92 -40.40
N LEU A 132 -20.83 9.33 -39.81
CA LEU A 132 -19.84 10.21 -40.46
C LEU A 132 -19.11 9.52 -41.62
N ARG A 133 -18.84 8.21 -41.53
CA ARG A 133 -18.25 7.46 -42.65
C ARG A 133 -19.23 7.29 -43.80
N LYS A 134 -20.52 7.10 -43.52
CA LYS A 134 -21.58 7.13 -44.55
C LYS A 134 -21.57 8.48 -45.27
N PHE A 135 -21.44 9.57 -44.52
CA PHE A 135 -21.35 10.94 -45.06
C PHE A 135 -20.08 11.19 -45.89
N GLY A 136 -18.92 10.71 -45.44
CA GLY A 136 -17.64 10.92 -46.14
C GLY A 136 -17.46 10.09 -47.41
N ASN A 137 -18.12 8.93 -47.51
CA ASN A 137 -18.05 8.06 -48.70
C ASN A 137 -19.16 8.33 -49.74
N SER A 138 -20.18 9.11 -49.39
CA SER A 138 -21.23 9.50 -50.35
C SER A 138 -20.84 10.84 -50.99
N SER A 139 -20.57 10.80 -52.28
CA SER A 139 -20.19 11.97 -53.09
C SER A 139 -21.36 12.96 -53.20
N GLY A 140 -21.63 13.77 -52.17
CA GLY A 140 -22.38 15.04 -52.22
C GLY A 140 -23.82 15.06 -52.76
N SER A 141 -24.36 13.96 -53.29
CA SER A 141 -25.62 13.92 -54.05
C SER A 141 -26.54 12.75 -53.71
N ASP A 142 -26.31 12.04 -52.59
CA ASP A 142 -27.17 10.91 -52.15
C ASP A 142 -27.49 10.99 -50.65
N LEU A 143 -27.47 12.20 -50.09
CA LEU A 143 -27.76 12.44 -48.68
C LEU A 143 -29.20 12.88 -48.53
N LYS A 144 -30.00 12.06 -47.85
CA LYS A 144 -31.43 12.32 -47.62
C LYS A 144 -31.63 13.06 -46.31
N LEU A 145 -32.68 13.87 -46.22
CA LEU A 145 -32.98 14.66 -45.01
C LEU A 145 -33.05 13.78 -43.75
N ARG A 146 -33.60 12.57 -43.85
CA ARG A 146 -33.64 11.60 -42.74
C ARG A 146 -32.29 11.21 -42.16
N ASP A 147 -31.20 11.28 -42.92
CA ASP A 147 -29.86 10.94 -42.43
C ASP A 147 -29.31 12.01 -41.45
N PHE A 148 -29.85 13.23 -41.48
CA PHE A 148 -29.52 14.32 -40.55
C PHE A 148 -30.39 14.30 -39.28
N LEU A 149 -31.51 13.58 -39.31
CA LEU A 149 -32.44 13.53 -38.20
C LEU A 149 -32.08 12.39 -37.26
N VAL A 150 -32.28 12.64 -35.96
CA VAL A 150 -32.20 11.62 -34.93
C VAL A 150 -33.62 11.11 -34.69
N ASP A 151 -33.81 9.80 -34.73
CA ASP A 151 -35.12 9.17 -34.53
C ASP A 151 -35.67 9.49 -33.13
N ASN A 152 -36.97 9.79 -33.02
CA ASN A 152 -37.68 10.12 -31.77
C ASN A 152 -37.13 11.34 -31.00
N GLU A 153 -36.63 12.34 -31.72
CA GLU A 153 -36.23 13.64 -31.18
C GLU A 153 -37.21 14.72 -31.61
N THR A 154 -37.12 15.90 -30.99
CA THR A 154 -38.06 17.02 -31.18
C THR A 154 -38.55 17.25 -32.61
N PHE A 155 -37.65 17.30 -33.61
CA PHE A 155 -38.04 17.55 -35.00
C PHE A 155 -38.58 16.31 -35.72
N SER A 156 -38.01 15.12 -35.50
CA SER A 156 -38.53 13.88 -36.10
C SER A 156 -39.90 13.51 -35.52
N ASP A 157 -40.08 13.68 -34.21
CA ASP A 157 -41.35 13.49 -33.53
C ASP A 157 -42.41 14.51 -33.99
N PHE A 158 -42.00 15.77 -34.20
CA PHE A 158 -42.88 16.80 -34.76
C PHE A 158 -43.36 16.45 -36.17
N LEU A 159 -42.46 15.97 -37.04
CA LEU A 159 -42.80 15.56 -38.41
C LEU A 159 -43.79 14.38 -38.45
N HIS A 160 -43.68 13.44 -37.51
CA HIS A 160 -44.55 12.25 -37.49
C HIS A 160 -45.89 12.46 -36.77
N HIS A 161 -45.95 13.29 -35.72
CA HIS A 161 -47.14 13.37 -34.85
C HIS A 161 -47.85 14.73 -34.84
N ASN A 162 -47.14 15.85 -35.00
CA ASN A 162 -47.70 17.19 -34.78
C ASN A 162 -47.88 18.02 -36.06
N VAL A 163 -47.39 17.52 -37.19
CA VAL A 163 -47.54 18.14 -38.49
C VAL A 163 -48.92 17.81 -39.07
N SER A 164 -49.68 18.83 -39.46
CA SER A 164 -50.98 18.69 -40.13
C SER A 164 -50.86 18.22 -41.60
N MET A 165 -49.81 17.45 -41.95
CA MET A 165 -49.59 16.90 -43.29
C MET A 165 -49.93 15.40 -43.32
N PRO A 166 -50.38 14.87 -44.47
CA PRO A 166 -50.56 13.44 -44.65
C PRO A 166 -49.23 12.69 -44.56
N SER A 167 -49.25 11.47 -44.03
CA SER A 167 -48.04 10.64 -43.79
C SER A 167 -47.19 10.41 -45.05
N SER A 168 -47.81 10.39 -46.23
CA SER A 168 -47.10 10.27 -47.52
C SER A 168 -46.20 11.48 -47.82
N ALA A 169 -46.63 12.69 -47.46
CA ALA A 169 -45.85 13.91 -47.68
C ALA A 169 -44.67 14.01 -46.70
N VAL A 170 -44.82 13.47 -45.50
CA VAL A 170 -43.73 13.37 -44.51
C VAL A 170 -42.64 12.42 -45.02
N GLU A 171 -43.03 11.27 -45.56
CA GLU A 171 -42.07 10.29 -46.11
C GLU A 171 -41.31 10.87 -47.32
N GLU A 172 -42.01 11.57 -48.22
CA GLU A 172 -41.40 12.25 -49.37
C GLU A 172 -40.41 13.35 -48.93
N LEU A 173 -40.73 14.08 -47.86
CA LEU A 173 -39.87 15.11 -47.28
C LEU A 173 -38.64 14.53 -46.58
N LEU A 174 -38.78 13.38 -45.91
CA LEU A 174 -37.67 12.63 -45.31
C LEU A 174 -36.74 12.01 -46.36
N ASP A 175 -37.28 11.65 -47.52
CA ASP A 175 -36.55 11.10 -48.67
C ASP A 175 -35.87 12.16 -49.55
N ALA A 176 -36.16 13.44 -49.34
CA ALA A 176 -35.61 14.54 -50.13
C ALA A 176 -34.08 14.64 -50.01
N GLU A 177 -33.41 14.86 -51.14
CA GLU A 177 -31.96 15.04 -51.21
C GLU A 177 -31.54 16.42 -50.72
N VAL A 178 -30.48 16.46 -49.91
CA VAL A 178 -29.92 17.69 -49.33
C VAL A 178 -28.58 17.99 -50.00
N ASN A 179 -28.50 19.12 -50.70
CA ASN A 179 -27.26 19.59 -51.30
C ASN A 179 -26.46 20.43 -50.30
N LEU A 180 -25.33 19.90 -49.85
CA LEU A 180 -24.47 20.55 -48.85
C LEU A 180 -23.57 21.66 -49.42
N GLN A 181 -23.52 21.84 -50.74
CA GLN A 181 -22.72 22.91 -51.37
C GLN A 181 -23.44 24.27 -51.36
N GLN A 182 -24.72 24.29 -50.99
CA GLN A 182 -25.59 25.48 -51.05
C GLN A 182 -26.09 25.95 -49.67
N VAL A 183 -25.54 25.40 -48.57
CA VAL A 183 -25.87 25.77 -47.19
C VAL A 183 -24.81 26.70 -46.61
#